data_AF-A0A090IPV2-F1
#
_entry.id   AF-A0A090IPV2-F1
#
_cell.length_a   1.000
_cell.length_b   1.000
_cell.length_c   1.000
_cell.angle_alpha   90.00
_cell.angle_beta   90.00
_cell.angle_gamma   90.00
#
_symmetry.space_group_name_H-M   'P 1'
#
loop_
_entity.id
_entity.type
_entity.pdbx_description
1 polymer ?
#
loop_
_entity_poly.entity_id
_entity_poly.type
_entity_poly.pdbx_seq_one_letter_code
_entity_poly.pdbx_strand_id
1 'polypeptide(L)'
;MLKQLKRLSLSLLLPVLAALTLTFAMPSMANDSVAAKSAEKEMTQLGGADFWRQVKAGEEGYTTSQSPEHGVLISTAGETWYVLKEKWMSPLGALAIFGSLAMVTLAYFTIGPLKLSKPKTGRRIQRWSKMDRALHWSMAFTFLTLAFSGLCLVYGKHFLKPVLPTDIWGMIIYAAKQYHNYMGPIFGILLMTVLVKWWRKSIVNMTDITWFMKMGGMVGKHKGTHPSAGFSNGGEKAIFWLLIWFGAIAAISGFVLDFPIFGQLRRDMELSNLIHMFSALILICGFIFHIYIGLFGMEAALEGMVTGDVDETWAKEHHDLWYEEVKDLPENQPKDKNS
;
A
#
# COMPACT_ATOMS: atom_id res chain seq x y z
N MET A 1 32.73 -1.86 61.77
CA MET A 1 31.51 -1.26 62.35
C MET A 1 30.93 -0.10 61.55
N LEU A 2 31.68 0.99 61.27
CA LEU A 2 31.12 2.19 60.61
C LEU A 2 30.53 1.99 59.20
N LYS A 3 31.09 1.07 58.38
CA LYS A 3 30.58 0.80 57.02
C LYS A 3 29.27 -0.01 56.99
N GLN A 4 29.00 -0.83 58.01
CA GLN A 4 27.75 -1.58 58.12
C GLN A 4 26.61 -0.69 58.64
N LEU A 5 26.88 0.24 59.56
CA LEU A 5 25.88 1.23 59.99
C LEU A 5 25.42 2.16 58.86
N LYS A 6 26.33 2.62 57.98
CA LYS A 6 25.98 3.46 56.82
C LYS A 6 25.13 2.74 55.76
N ARG A 7 25.28 1.43 55.62
CA ARG A 7 24.45 0.63 54.69
C ARG A 7 23.08 0.33 55.28
N LEU A 8 22.98 0.11 56.59
CA LEU A 8 21.70 -0.06 57.29
C LEU A 8 20.89 1.24 57.30
N SER A 9 21.54 2.40 57.52
CA SER A 9 20.84 3.68 57.55
C SER A 9 20.24 4.06 56.20
N LEU A 10 20.91 3.74 55.08
CA LEU A 10 20.43 4.08 53.73
C LEU A 10 19.33 3.14 53.22
N SER A 11 19.36 1.88 53.64
CA SER A 11 18.36 0.86 53.24
C SER A 11 17.08 0.89 54.07
N LEU A 12 17.10 1.49 55.27
CA LEU A 12 15.91 1.75 56.09
C LEU A 12 15.35 3.17 55.92
N LEU A 13 16.17 4.21 55.66
CA LEU A 13 15.64 5.56 55.48
C LEU A 13 14.83 5.70 54.19
N LEU A 14 15.27 5.13 53.07
CA LEU A 14 14.58 5.28 51.78
C LEU A 14 13.14 4.74 51.80
N PRO A 15 12.86 3.51 52.28
CA PRO A 15 11.50 2.99 52.32
C PRO A 15 10.64 3.70 53.38
N VAL A 16 11.23 4.19 54.48
CA VAL A 16 10.50 4.96 55.50
C VAL A 16 10.14 6.36 54.99
N LEU A 17 11.04 7.01 54.24
CA LEU A 17 10.77 8.31 53.62
C LEU A 17 9.75 8.18 52.47
N ALA A 18 9.83 7.11 51.68
CA ALA A 18 8.84 6.78 50.67
C ALA A 18 7.45 6.48 51.29
N ALA A 19 7.41 5.71 52.39
CA ALA A 19 6.18 5.45 53.13
C ALA A 19 5.59 6.73 53.73
N LEU A 20 6.43 7.65 54.25
CA LEU A 20 5.99 8.95 54.75
C LEU A 20 5.39 9.84 53.64
N THR A 21 5.98 9.84 52.44
CA THR A 21 5.44 10.57 51.29
C THR A 21 4.12 9.98 50.77
N LEU A 22 3.90 8.68 50.94
CA LEU A 22 2.61 8.04 50.64
C LEU A 22 1.54 8.33 51.69
N THR A 23 1.90 8.53 52.96
CA THR A 23 0.92 8.86 54.02
C THR A 23 0.43 10.31 54.00
N PHE A 24 1.14 11.23 53.33
CA PHE A 24 0.69 12.62 53.12
C PHE A 24 0.01 12.86 51.77
N ALA A 25 -0.09 11.84 50.92
CA ALA A 25 -0.92 11.88 49.72
C ALA A 25 -2.38 11.60 50.11
N MET A 26 -3.02 12.57 50.75
CA MET A 26 -4.48 12.60 50.86
C MET A 26 -5.04 12.59 49.43
N PRO A 27 -5.89 11.62 49.04
CA PRO A 27 -6.61 11.75 47.80
C PRO A 27 -7.52 12.97 47.96
N SER A 28 -7.23 14.04 47.23
CA SER A 28 -8.20 15.09 47.01
C SER A 28 -9.34 14.46 46.23
N MET A 29 -10.32 13.92 46.93
CA MET A 29 -11.62 13.60 46.37
C MET A 29 -12.24 14.94 45.99
N ALA A 30 -12.06 15.35 44.74
CA ALA A 30 -12.88 16.39 44.15
C ALA A 30 -14.33 15.92 44.30
N ASN A 31 -15.16 16.75 44.91
CA ASN A 31 -16.59 16.49 45.02
C ASN A 31 -17.21 16.65 43.61
N ASP A 32 -17.12 15.61 42.80
CA ASP A 32 -17.52 15.59 41.38
C ASP A 32 -19.04 15.65 41.16
N SER A 33 -19.87 15.73 42.21
CA SER A 33 -21.31 15.56 42.03
C SER A 33 -22.10 16.86 41.81
N VAL A 34 -21.50 18.05 42.02
CA VAL A 34 -22.23 19.34 41.90
C VAL A 34 -21.56 20.31 40.94
N ALA A 35 -20.23 20.47 41.00
CA ALA A 35 -19.49 21.41 40.15
C ALA A 35 -19.34 20.93 38.69
N ALA A 36 -19.15 19.62 38.47
CA ALA A 36 -19.13 19.06 37.12
C ALA A 36 -20.50 19.17 36.44
N LYS A 37 -21.58 18.88 37.19
CA LYS A 37 -22.95 19.06 36.70
C LYS A 37 -23.35 20.52 36.52
N SER A 38 -22.83 21.46 37.33
CA SER A 38 -23.14 22.88 37.17
C SER A 38 -22.34 23.51 36.04
N ALA A 39 -21.06 23.17 35.87
CA ALA A 39 -20.25 23.66 34.76
C ALA A 39 -20.72 23.07 33.41
N GLU A 40 -21.11 21.79 33.38
CA GLU A 40 -21.71 21.15 32.19
C GLU A 40 -23.08 21.76 31.86
N LYS A 41 -23.89 22.09 32.88
CA LYS A 41 -25.21 22.74 32.76
C LYS A 41 -25.11 24.24 32.42
N GLU A 42 -24.10 24.94 32.91
CA GLU A 42 -23.80 26.33 32.56
C GLU A 42 -23.22 26.43 31.15
N MET A 43 -22.35 25.51 30.72
CA MET A 43 -21.91 25.42 29.32
C MET A 43 -23.05 25.10 28.36
N THR A 44 -24.01 24.24 28.74
CA THR A 44 -25.20 23.99 27.92
C THR A 44 -26.15 25.20 27.88
N GLN A 45 -26.24 25.98 28.97
CA GLN A 45 -27.05 27.20 29.03
C GLN A 45 -26.42 28.39 28.28
N LEU A 46 -25.09 28.52 28.24
CA LEU A 46 -24.40 29.63 27.60
C LEU A 46 -24.37 29.55 26.06
N GLY A 47 -24.49 28.34 25.50
CA GLY A 47 -24.59 28.15 24.05
C GLY A 47 -26.02 28.15 23.50
N GLY A 48 -26.96 27.51 24.18
CA GLY A 48 -28.28 27.27 23.60
C GLY A 48 -28.24 26.50 22.27
N ALA A 49 -29.40 26.26 21.66
CA ALA A 49 -29.49 25.47 20.43
C ALA A 49 -28.80 26.15 19.22
N ASP A 50 -28.72 27.48 19.23
CA ASP A 50 -28.13 28.25 18.13
C ASP A 50 -26.60 28.22 18.15
N PHE A 51 -25.93 28.34 19.31
CA PHE A 51 -24.48 28.11 19.40
C PHE A 51 -24.11 26.70 18.94
N TRP A 52 -24.85 25.68 19.38
CA TRP A 52 -24.60 24.32 18.92
C TRP A 52 -24.87 24.15 17.42
N ARG A 53 -25.74 24.96 16.82
CA ARG A 53 -25.93 24.98 15.36
C ARG A 53 -24.72 25.59 14.67
N GLN A 54 -24.18 26.70 15.18
CA GLN A 54 -22.95 27.34 14.68
C GLN A 54 -21.73 26.42 14.82
N VAL A 55 -21.55 25.82 15.99
CA VAL A 55 -20.48 24.84 16.26
C VAL A 55 -20.57 23.64 15.31
N LYS A 56 -21.77 23.07 15.11
CA LYS A 56 -21.98 21.99 14.14
C LYS A 56 -21.80 22.41 12.68
N ALA A 57 -22.03 23.69 12.38
CA ALA A 57 -21.75 24.26 11.06
C ALA A 57 -20.25 24.48 10.83
N GLY A 58 -19.42 24.34 11.87
CA GLY A 58 -17.98 24.56 11.82
C GLY A 58 -17.61 26.04 11.82
N GLU A 59 -18.45 26.91 12.40
CA GLU A 59 -18.15 28.33 12.53
C GLU A 59 -16.92 28.55 13.43
N GLU A 60 -16.10 29.53 13.04
CA GLU A 60 -14.91 29.91 13.79
C GLU A 60 -15.29 30.81 14.97
N GLY A 61 -14.90 30.39 16.16
CA GLY A 61 -15.03 31.15 17.39
C GLY A 61 -13.78 31.98 17.70
N TYR A 62 -13.90 32.85 18.71
CA TYR A 62 -12.78 33.62 19.21
C TYR A 62 -11.86 32.77 20.10
N THR A 63 -10.56 32.83 19.85
CA THR A 63 -9.52 32.22 20.70
C THR A 63 -8.29 33.13 20.75
N THR A 64 -7.54 33.08 21.85
CA THR A 64 -6.25 33.79 21.97
C THR A 64 -5.11 33.02 21.31
N SER A 65 -5.32 31.74 21.00
CA SER A 65 -4.34 30.90 20.33
C SER A 65 -4.15 31.30 18.87
N GLN A 66 -2.90 31.39 18.43
CA GLN A 66 -2.53 31.71 17.03
C GLN A 66 -2.29 30.46 16.18
N SER A 67 -2.39 29.26 16.76
CA SER A 67 -2.25 28.01 16.03
C SER A 67 -3.40 27.80 15.04
N PRO A 68 -3.14 27.23 13.84
CA PRO A 68 -4.16 27.00 12.84
C PRO A 68 -5.35 26.20 13.39
N GLU A 69 -6.56 26.56 12.95
CA GLU A 69 -7.82 25.86 13.25
C GLU A 69 -8.24 25.85 14.75
N HIS A 70 -7.55 26.53 15.65
CA HIS A 70 -7.90 26.56 17.09
C HIS A 70 -9.21 27.31 17.41
N GLY A 71 -9.74 28.10 16.47
CA GLY A 71 -11.06 28.71 16.59
C GLY A 71 -12.22 27.76 16.24
N VAL A 72 -11.94 26.58 15.68
CA VAL A 72 -12.96 25.64 15.18
C VAL A 72 -13.12 24.45 16.12
N LEU A 73 -14.30 24.32 16.75
CA LEU A 73 -14.58 23.24 17.69
C LEU A 73 -14.92 21.90 17.02
N ILE A 74 -15.67 21.92 15.92
CA ILE A 74 -16.02 20.72 15.14
C ILE A 74 -15.57 20.90 13.69
N SER A 75 -14.78 19.95 13.21
CA SER A 75 -14.40 19.90 11.79
C SER A 75 -15.48 19.20 10.97
N THR A 76 -16.30 19.99 10.26
CA THR A 76 -17.32 19.49 9.32
C THR A 76 -16.67 18.75 8.13
N ALA A 77 -15.50 19.22 7.69
CA ALA A 77 -14.69 18.54 6.68
C ALA A 77 -14.21 17.17 7.17
N GLY A 78 -13.79 17.06 8.43
CA GLY A 78 -13.37 15.80 9.04
C GLY A 78 -14.48 14.76 9.12
N GLU A 79 -15.71 15.17 9.46
CA GLU A 79 -16.87 14.27 9.41
C GLU A 79 -17.14 13.80 7.96
N THR A 80 -17.03 14.70 6.99
CA THR A 80 -17.19 14.36 5.57
C THR A 80 -16.12 13.35 5.12
N TRP A 81 -14.86 13.57 5.50
CA TRP A 81 -13.77 12.64 5.25
C TRP A 81 -14.03 11.27 5.89
N TYR A 82 -14.47 11.24 7.15
CA TYR A 82 -14.79 10.01 7.87
C TYR A 82 -15.89 9.23 7.15
N VAL A 83 -16.98 9.90 6.76
CA VAL A 83 -18.09 9.29 6.01
C VAL A 83 -17.61 8.73 4.67
N LEU A 84 -16.83 9.50 3.90
CA LEU A 84 -16.29 9.04 2.61
C LEU A 84 -15.38 7.82 2.79
N LYS A 85 -14.51 7.83 3.80
CA LYS A 85 -13.57 6.74 4.06
C LYS A 85 -14.29 5.47 4.53
N GLU A 86 -15.15 5.59 5.53
CA GLU A 86 -15.73 4.45 6.25
C GLU A 86 -16.99 3.90 5.58
N LYS A 87 -17.89 4.76 5.08
CA LYS A 87 -19.15 4.29 4.49
C LYS A 87 -19.02 3.92 3.02
N TRP A 88 -18.07 4.53 2.31
CA TRP A 88 -17.94 4.36 0.86
C TRP A 88 -16.62 3.68 0.47
N MET A 89 -15.50 4.34 0.69
CA MET A 89 -14.22 3.90 0.13
C MET A 89 -13.74 2.56 0.69
N SER A 90 -13.87 2.32 2.00
CA SER A 90 -13.45 1.05 2.60
C SER A 90 -14.34 -0.13 2.16
N PRO A 91 -15.69 -0.06 2.21
CA PRO A 91 -16.53 -1.14 1.68
C PRO A 91 -16.34 -1.38 0.18
N LEU A 92 -16.28 -0.32 -0.64
CA LEU A 92 -16.03 -0.45 -2.08
C LEU A 92 -14.64 -1.00 -2.37
N GLY A 93 -13.64 -0.65 -1.54
CA GLY A 93 -12.30 -1.19 -1.64
C GLY A 93 -12.25 -2.68 -1.34
N ALA A 94 -12.95 -3.14 -0.29
CA ALA A 94 -13.07 -4.56 0.00
C ALA A 94 -13.76 -5.30 -1.17
N LEU A 95 -14.86 -4.75 -1.68
CA LEU A 95 -15.57 -5.30 -2.84
C LEU A 95 -14.66 -5.38 -4.07
N ALA A 96 -13.86 -4.35 -4.34
CA ALA A 96 -12.94 -4.33 -5.46
C ALA A 96 -11.84 -5.39 -5.32
N ILE A 97 -11.23 -5.52 -4.13
CA ILE A 97 -10.18 -6.53 -3.88
C ILE A 97 -10.74 -7.95 -4.00
N PHE A 98 -11.82 -8.27 -3.29
CA PHE A 98 -12.44 -9.59 -3.35
C PHE A 98 -13.04 -9.87 -4.73
N GLY A 99 -13.59 -8.85 -5.39
CA GLY A 99 -14.05 -8.92 -6.77
C GLY A 99 -12.93 -9.23 -7.75
N SER A 100 -11.77 -8.59 -7.64
CA SER A 100 -10.59 -8.90 -8.44
C SER A 100 -10.10 -10.33 -8.20
N LEU A 101 -10.03 -10.77 -6.94
CA LEU A 101 -9.66 -12.16 -6.59
C LEU A 101 -10.65 -13.18 -7.18
N ALA A 102 -11.96 -12.93 -7.03
CA ALA A 102 -13.00 -13.78 -7.59
C ALA A 102 -12.92 -13.80 -9.13
N MET A 103 -12.65 -12.65 -9.76
CA MET A 103 -12.52 -12.54 -11.21
C MET A 103 -11.34 -13.35 -11.75
N VAL A 104 -10.15 -13.23 -11.15
CA VAL A 104 -8.98 -14.02 -11.60
C VAL A 104 -9.16 -15.50 -11.33
N THR A 105 -9.83 -15.87 -10.22
CA THR A 105 -10.16 -17.25 -9.91
C THR A 105 -11.15 -17.83 -10.93
N LEU A 106 -12.20 -17.09 -11.26
CA LEU A 106 -13.15 -17.49 -12.29
C LEU A 106 -12.46 -17.59 -13.66
N ALA A 107 -11.59 -16.65 -14.00
CA ALA A 107 -10.82 -16.67 -15.24
C ALA A 107 -9.95 -17.92 -15.33
N TYR A 108 -9.32 -18.34 -14.23
CA TYR A 108 -8.55 -19.59 -14.19
C TYR A 108 -9.40 -20.81 -14.57
N PHE A 109 -10.60 -20.95 -13.98
CA PHE A 109 -11.45 -22.12 -14.22
C PHE A 109 -12.20 -22.09 -15.55
N THR A 110 -12.53 -20.91 -16.08
CA THR A 110 -13.33 -20.77 -17.31
C THR A 110 -12.48 -20.57 -18.56
N ILE A 111 -11.39 -19.81 -18.44
CA ILE A 111 -10.49 -19.49 -19.56
C ILE A 111 -9.24 -20.37 -19.49
N GLY A 112 -8.64 -20.50 -18.31
CA GLY A 112 -7.38 -21.24 -18.14
C GLY A 112 -6.16 -20.52 -18.73
N PRO A 113 -4.96 -21.12 -18.60
CA PRO A 113 -3.72 -20.53 -19.06
C PRO A 113 -3.66 -20.42 -20.60
N LEU A 114 -3.03 -19.36 -21.09
CA LEU A 114 -2.54 -19.29 -22.47
C LEU A 114 -1.32 -20.20 -22.60
N LYS A 115 -1.51 -21.32 -23.29
CA LYS A 115 -0.47 -22.33 -23.53
C LYS A 115 0.34 -22.00 -24.78
N LEU A 116 1.56 -22.53 -24.84
CA LEU A 116 2.37 -22.46 -26.05
C LEU A 116 1.73 -23.28 -27.18
N SER A 117 1.78 -22.76 -28.39
CA SER A 117 1.26 -23.46 -29.58
C SER A 117 2.19 -24.59 -30.03
N LYS A 118 3.49 -24.48 -29.72
CA LYS A 118 4.54 -25.47 -30.03
C LYS A 118 5.27 -25.93 -28.76
N PRO A 119 5.89 -27.13 -28.79
CA PRO A 119 6.74 -27.57 -27.68
C PRO A 119 7.96 -26.65 -27.50
N LYS A 120 8.47 -26.58 -26.27
CA LYS A 120 9.70 -25.85 -25.93
C LYS A 120 10.89 -26.43 -26.72
N THR A 121 11.72 -25.58 -27.31
CA THR A 121 12.91 -26.06 -28.05
C THR A 121 14.08 -26.40 -27.14
N GLY A 122 14.07 -25.89 -25.90
CA GLY A 122 15.16 -26.00 -24.95
C GLY A 122 16.25 -24.94 -25.16
N ARG A 123 16.22 -24.19 -26.28
CA ARG A 123 17.08 -23.03 -26.49
C ARG A 123 16.58 -21.90 -25.61
N ARG A 124 17.46 -21.38 -24.75
CA ARG A 124 17.18 -20.29 -23.82
C ARG A 124 17.66 -18.97 -24.39
N ILE A 125 16.84 -17.93 -24.25
CA ILE A 125 17.13 -16.57 -24.67
C ILE A 125 17.07 -15.67 -23.45
N GLN A 126 18.11 -14.88 -23.23
CA GLN A 126 18.17 -14.00 -22.08
C GLN A 126 17.20 -12.83 -22.25
N ARG A 127 16.15 -12.78 -21.41
CA ARG A 127 15.16 -11.70 -21.40
C ARG A 127 15.47 -10.63 -20.36
N TRP A 128 15.90 -11.05 -19.15
CA TRP A 128 16.10 -10.16 -18.01
C TRP A 128 17.47 -10.35 -17.38
N SER A 129 18.21 -9.24 -17.22
CA SER A 129 19.49 -9.27 -16.52
C SER A 129 19.29 -9.56 -15.02
N LYS A 130 20.38 -9.95 -14.32
CA LYS A 130 20.34 -10.14 -12.86
C LYS A 130 19.85 -8.88 -12.13
N MET A 131 20.28 -7.70 -12.60
CA MET A 131 19.87 -6.42 -12.03
C MET A 131 18.39 -6.09 -12.28
N ASP A 132 17.84 -6.48 -13.44
CA ASP A 132 16.41 -6.33 -13.70
C ASP A 132 15.58 -7.18 -12.73
N ARG A 133 15.98 -8.43 -12.54
CA ARG A 133 15.28 -9.34 -11.61
C ARG A 133 15.40 -8.88 -10.17
N ALA A 134 16.60 -8.44 -9.74
CA ALA A 134 16.78 -7.89 -8.41
C ALA A 134 15.88 -6.67 -8.17
N LEU A 135 15.78 -5.76 -9.15
CA LEU A 135 14.90 -4.60 -9.08
C LEU A 135 13.42 -5.02 -9.01
N HIS A 136 13.00 -5.96 -9.86
CA HIS A 136 11.64 -6.52 -9.86
C HIS A 136 11.28 -7.11 -8.49
N TRP A 137 12.10 -8.02 -7.96
CA TRP A 137 11.80 -8.69 -6.69
C TRP A 137 11.87 -7.74 -5.49
N SER A 138 12.77 -6.74 -5.53
CA SER A 138 12.80 -5.67 -4.52
C SER A 138 11.50 -4.85 -4.55
N MET A 139 11.05 -4.45 -5.74
CA MET A 139 9.79 -3.74 -5.94
C MET A 139 8.59 -4.58 -5.49
N ALA A 140 8.52 -5.84 -5.92
CA ALA A 140 7.43 -6.76 -5.59
C ALA A 140 7.32 -6.99 -4.08
N PHE A 141 8.44 -7.26 -3.40
CA PHE A 141 8.44 -7.47 -1.95
C PHE A 141 8.02 -6.20 -1.20
N THR A 142 8.56 -5.05 -1.59
CA THR A 142 8.21 -3.75 -0.99
C THR A 142 6.74 -3.46 -1.19
N PHE A 143 6.21 -3.62 -2.40
CA PHE A 143 4.80 -3.41 -2.71
C PHE A 143 3.89 -4.35 -1.93
N LEU A 144 4.17 -5.66 -1.90
CA LEU A 144 3.34 -6.64 -1.21
C LEU A 144 3.28 -6.38 0.31
N THR A 145 4.42 -6.03 0.92
CA THR A 145 4.47 -5.74 2.36
C THR A 145 3.84 -4.39 2.71
N LEU A 146 3.93 -3.39 1.84
CA LEU A 146 3.18 -2.14 1.95
C LEU A 146 1.67 -2.36 1.79
N ALA A 147 1.26 -3.14 0.79
CA ALA A 147 -0.14 -3.49 0.58
C ALA A 147 -0.69 -4.23 1.81
N PHE A 148 0.03 -5.21 2.34
CA PHE A 148 -0.38 -5.96 3.53
C PHE A 148 -0.50 -5.06 4.78
N SER A 149 0.53 -4.25 5.06
CA SER A 149 0.49 -3.31 6.19
C SER A 149 -0.62 -2.26 6.03
N GLY A 150 -0.81 -1.71 4.82
CA GLY A 150 -1.90 -0.76 4.53
C GLY A 150 -3.28 -1.38 4.69
N LEU A 151 -3.50 -2.60 4.18
CA LEU A 151 -4.74 -3.35 4.40
C LEU A 151 -4.98 -3.65 5.88
N CYS A 152 -3.92 -3.93 6.65
CA CYS A 152 -4.02 -4.09 8.09
C CYS A 152 -4.47 -2.80 8.79
N LEU A 153 -3.95 -1.64 8.39
CA LEU A 153 -4.36 -0.34 8.92
C LEU A 153 -5.82 0.01 8.60
N VAL A 154 -6.31 -0.34 7.41
CA VAL A 154 -7.69 -0.05 6.99
C VAL A 154 -8.68 -1.05 7.58
N TYR A 155 -8.42 -2.35 7.41
CA TYR A 155 -9.38 -3.41 7.69
C TYR A 155 -9.11 -4.20 8.96
N GLY A 156 -7.95 -4.05 9.59
CA GLY A 156 -7.58 -4.83 10.78
C GLY A 156 -8.59 -4.70 11.90
N LYS A 157 -9.26 -3.56 12.04
CA LYS A 157 -10.27 -3.35 13.08
C LYS A 157 -11.51 -4.25 12.91
N HIS A 158 -11.77 -4.71 11.69
CA HIS A 158 -12.92 -5.56 11.35
C HIS A 158 -12.60 -7.05 11.44
N PHE A 159 -11.36 -7.45 11.16
CA PHE A 159 -10.97 -8.86 11.08
C PHE A 159 -10.05 -9.33 12.20
N LEU A 160 -9.14 -8.47 12.68
CA LEU A 160 -8.16 -8.81 13.70
C LEU A 160 -8.64 -8.42 15.10
N LYS A 161 -9.14 -7.19 15.28
CA LYS A 161 -9.58 -6.70 16.59
C LYS A 161 -10.66 -7.59 17.26
N PRO A 162 -11.66 -8.15 16.55
CA PRO A 162 -12.66 -9.01 17.20
C PRO A 162 -12.12 -10.34 17.72
N VAL A 163 -10.98 -10.81 17.20
CA VAL A 163 -10.43 -12.14 17.52
C VAL A 163 -9.15 -12.07 18.36
N LEU A 164 -8.59 -10.89 18.58
CA LEU A 164 -7.35 -10.68 19.33
C LEU A 164 -7.57 -9.82 20.58
N PRO A 165 -6.84 -10.09 21.68
CA PRO A 165 -6.76 -9.18 22.82
C PRO A 165 -6.28 -7.77 22.41
N THR A 166 -6.78 -6.74 23.10
CA THR A 166 -6.49 -5.32 22.82
C THR A 166 -5.00 -5.02 22.74
N ASP A 167 -4.19 -5.60 23.63
CA ASP A 167 -2.74 -5.36 23.67
C ASP A 167 -2.02 -5.91 22.43
N ILE A 168 -2.41 -7.11 21.98
CA ILE A 168 -1.86 -7.73 20.76
C ILE A 168 -2.30 -6.95 19.52
N TRP A 169 -3.57 -6.54 19.47
CA TRP A 169 -4.09 -5.67 18.42
C TRP A 169 -3.32 -4.35 18.32
N GLY A 170 -3.10 -3.69 19.45
CA GLY A 170 -2.33 -2.45 19.52
C GLY A 170 -0.90 -2.62 19.02
N MET A 171 -0.23 -3.72 19.41
CA MET A 171 1.11 -4.05 18.93
C MET A 171 1.15 -4.26 17.42
N ILE A 172 0.20 -5.02 16.86
CA ILE A 172 0.14 -5.30 15.42
C ILE A 172 -0.07 -4.02 14.62
N ILE A 173 -1.00 -3.16 15.02
CA ILE A 173 -1.27 -1.90 14.31
C ILE A 173 -0.12 -0.92 14.43
N TYR A 174 0.51 -0.85 15.61
CA TYR A 174 1.70 -0.04 15.78
C TYR A 174 2.82 -0.53 14.84
N ALA A 175 3.11 -1.84 14.83
CA ALA A 175 4.12 -2.43 13.96
C ALA A 175 3.80 -2.22 12.47
N ALA A 176 2.55 -2.44 12.07
CA ALA A 176 2.09 -2.21 10.70
C ALA A 176 2.28 -0.75 10.29
N LYS A 177 1.90 0.21 11.14
CA LYS A 177 2.09 1.64 10.88
C LYS A 177 3.57 1.99 10.74
N GLN A 178 4.41 1.59 11.70
CA GLN A 178 5.84 1.89 11.65
C GLN A 178 6.48 1.31 10.38
N TYR A 179 6.23 0.02 10.11
CA TYR A 179 6.74 -0.62 8.92
C TYR A 179 6.29 0.11 7.64
N HIS A 180 5.01 0.45 7.54
CA HIS A 180 4.45 1.13 6.37
C HIS A 180 5.14 2.48 6.11
N ASN A 181 5.28 3.29 7.17
CA ASN A 181 5.89 4.61 7.10
C ASN A 181 7.38 4.55 6.71
N TYR A 182 8.13 3.56 7.19
CA TYR A 182 9.54 3.41 6.80
C TYR A 182 9.74 2.80 5.41
N MET A 183 8.85 1.90 5.00
CA MET A 183 8.95 1.20 3.73
C MET A 183 8.40 2.05 2.56
N GLY A 184 7.51 3.00 2.82
CA GLY A 184 6.95 3.93 1.83
C GLY A 184 8.00 4.75 1.07
N PRO A 185 8.95 5.42 1.74
CA PRO A 185 10.05 6.11 1.07
C PRO A 185 10.92 5.19 0.21
N ILE A 186 11.19 3.96 0.67
CA ILE A 186 11.95 2.96 -0.09
C ILE A 186 11.19 2.59 -1.37
N PHE A 187 9.87 2.40 -1.29
CA PHE A 187 9.03 2.19 -2.46
C PHE A 187 9.13 3.36 -3.45
N GLY A 188 9.11 4.60 -2.98
CA GLY A 188 9.29 5.79 -3.84
C GLY A 188 10.63 5.78 -4.61
N ILE A 189 11.73 5.41 -3.95
CA ILE A 189 13.05 5.29 -4.58
C ILE A 189 13.08 4.16 -5.62
N LEU A 190 12.53 2.99 -5.27
CA LEU A 190 12.44 1.86 -6.19
C LEU A 190 11.57 2.21 -7.40
N LEU A 191 10.48 2.95 -7.20
CA LEU A 191 9.58 3.39 -8.27
C LEU A 191 10.30 4.28 -9.28
N MET A 192 11.08 5.25 -8.79
CA MET A 192 11.92 6.09 -9.65
C MET A 192 12.95 5.27 -10.42
N THR A 193 13.58 4.29 -9.76
CA THR A 193 14.56 3.40 -10.39
C THR A 193 13.92 2.56 -11.50
N VAL A 194 12.72 2.00 -11.25
CA VAL A 194 11.93 1.26 -12.25
C VAL A 194 11.56 2.15 -13.43
N LEU A 195 11.11 3.39 -13.17
CA LEU A 195 10.79 4.36 -14.22
C LEU A 195 12.01 4.59 -15.13
N VAL A 196 13.12 5.04 -14.55
CA VAL A 196 14.33 5.40 -15.31
C VAL A 196 14.89 4.20 -16.08
N LYS A 197 14.85 3.00 -15.50
CA LYS A 197 15.43 1.81 -16.12
C LYS A 197 14.56 1.23 -17.23
N TRP A 198 13.23 1.23 -17.08
CA TRP A 198 12.33 0.50 -17.98
C TRP A 198 11.42 1.36 -18.86
N TRP A 199 11.36 2.69 -18.68
CA TRP A 199 10.47 3.56 -19.46
C TRP A 199 10.56 3.36 -20.98
N ARG A 200 11.77 3.21 -21.55
CA ARG A 200 11.96 3.01 -23.00
C ARG A 200 11.33 1.72 -23.50
N LYS A 201 11.36 0.66 -22.69
CA LYS A 201 10.72 -0.63 -22.99
C LYS A 201 9.20 -0.56 -22.83
N SER A 202 8.68 0.50 -22.23
CA SER A 202 7.26 0.67 -21.89
C SER A 202 6.53 1.73 -22.73
N ILE A 203 7.15 2.23 -23.81
CA ILE A 203 6.50 3.19 -24.70
C ILE A 203 5.35 2.49 -25.46
N VAL A 204 4.16 3.08 -25.37
CA VAL A 204 2.95 2.59 -26.05
C VAL A 204 3.07 2.87 -27.54
N ASN A 205 2.75 1.88 -28.37
CA ASN A 205 2.77 1.96 -29.82
C ASN A 205 1.53 1.28 -30.44
N MET A 206 1.42 1.34 -31.77
CA MET A 206 0.25 0.79 -32.49
C MET A 206 0.12 -0.73 -32.35
N THR A 207 1.23 -1.45 -32.17
CA THR A 207 1.20 -2.89 -31.92
C THR A 207 0.44 -3.20 -30.63
N ASP A 208 0.61 -2.39 -29.58
CA ASP A 208 -0.11 -2.57 -28.32
C ASP A 208 -1.63 -2.40 -28.48
N ILE A 209 -2.07 -1.48 -29.34
CA ILE A 209 -3.51 -1.30 -29.63
C ILE A 209 -4.05 -2.57 -30.29
N THR A 210 -3.33 -3.14 -31.26
CA THR A 210 -3.73 -4.41 -31.88
C THR A 210 -3.71 -5.58 -30.89
N TRP A 211 -2.77 -5.57 -29.95
CA TRP A 211 -2.69 -6.55 -28.86
C TRP A 211 -3.92 -6.46 -27.96
N PHE A 212 -4.36 -5.25 -27.58
CA PHE A 212 -5.58 -5.03 -26.79
C PHE A 212 -6.86 -5.37 -27.56
N MET A 213 -6.95 -5.05 -28.85
CA MET A 213 -8.10 -5.45 -29.68
C MET A 213 -8.26 -6.97 -29.75
N LYS A 214 -7.15 -7.72 -29.62
CA LYS A 214 -7.15 -9.19 -29.54
C LYS A 214 -7.18 -9.71 -28.10
N MET A 215 -7.32 -8.83 -27.10
CA MET A 215 -7.31 -9.16 -25.66
C MET A 215 -6.09 -9.98 -25.24
N GLY A 216 -4.94 -9.69 -25.84
CA GLY A 216 -3.70 -10.44 -25.64
C GLY A 216 -3.76 -11.91 -26.04
N GLY A 217 -4.78 -12.31 -26.81
CA GLY A 217 -4.98 -13.69 -27.20
C GLY A 217 -5.51 -14.60 -26.09
N MET A 218 -5.92 -14.03 -24.96
CA MET A 218 -6.31 -14.82 -23.77
C MET A 218 -7.77 -15.27 -23.81
N VAL A 219 -8.66 -14.52 -24.47
CA VAL A 219 -10.12 -14.71 -24.36
C VAL A 219 -10.87 -14.60 -25.69
N GLY A 220 -12.08 -15.15 -25.71
CA GLY A 220 -13.03 -15.01 -26.81
C GLY A 220 -12.54 -15.63 -28.13
N LYS A 221 -12.93 -15.01 -29.26
CA LYS A 221 -12.59 -15.47 -30.61
C LYS A 221 -11.09 -15.43 -30.96
N HIS A 222 -10.30 -14.74 -30.14
CA HIS A 222 -8.86 -14.61 -30.31
C HIS A 222 -8.06 -15.50 -29.35
N LYS A 223 -8.74 -16.37 -28.58
CA LYS A 223 -8.08 -17.27 -27.65
C LYS A 223 -7.06 -18.17 -28.37
N GLY A 224 -5.84 -18.23 -27.86
CA GLY A 224 -4.75 -18.99 -28.46
C GLY A 224 -4.08 -18.30 -29.65
N THR A 225 -4.55 -17.11 -30.05
CA THR A 225 -3.73 -16.25 -30.92
C THR A 225 -2.61 -15.67 -30.06
N HIS A 226 -1.41 -15.50 -30.62
CA HIS A 226 -0.35 -14.77 -29.94
C HIS A 226 -0.14 -13.46 -30.70
N PRO A 227 -0.79 -12.35 -30.28
CA PRO A 227 -0.62 -11.08 -30.96
C PRO A 227 0.82 -10.61 -30.85
N SER A 228 1.36 -10.07 -31.96
CA SER A 228 2.72 -9.57 -32.01
C SER A 228 3.03 -8.58 -30.89
N ALA A 229 4.26 -8.62 -30.38
CA ALA A 229 4.73 -7.73 -29.31
C ALA A 229 6.25 -7.53 -29.38
N GLY A 230 6.68 -6.32 -29.00
CA GLY A 230 8.09 -6.03 -28.75
C GLY A 230 8.55 -6.61 -27.41
N PHE A 231 9.59 -6.03 -26.80
CA PHE A 231 10.14 -6.56 -25.54
C PHE A 231 9.07 -6.65 -24.43
N SER A 232 8.27 -5.60 -24.30
CA SER A 232 7.07 -5.59 -23.45
C SER A 232 5.82 -5.64 -24.33
N ASN A 233 4.83 -6.47 -23.95
CA ASN A 233 3.52 -6.47 -24.59
C ASN A 233 2.59 -5.40 -24.00
N GLY A 234 1.44 -5.17 -24.63
CA GLY A 234 0.49 -4.12 -24.21
C GLY A 234 0.07 -4.23 -22.74
N GLY A 235 -0.15 -5.45 -22.23
CA GLY A 235 -0.49 -5.68 -20.82
C GLY A 235 0.65 -5.35 -19.86
N GLU A 236 1.88 -5.76 -20.17
CA GLU A 236 3.07 -5.41 -19.38
C GLU A 236 3.28 -3.88 -19.34
N LYS A 237 3.08 -3.19 -20.47
CA LYS A 237 3.17 -1.72 -20.53
C LYS A 237 2.06 -1.04 -19.71
N ALA A 238 0.83 -1.56 -19.75
CA ALA A 238 -0.27 -1.02 -18.96
C ALA A 238 0.00 -1.15 -17.46
N ILE A 239 0.50 -2.31 -17.00
CA ILE A 239 0.87 -2.50 -15.59
C ILE A 239 2.06 -1.62 -15.20
N PHE A 240 3.05 -1.44 -16.08
CA PHE A 240 4.13 -0.50 -15.84
C PHE A 240 3.59 0.92 -15.61
N TRP A 241 2.76 1.45 -16.50
CA TRP A 241 2.23 2.81 -16.33
C TRP A 241 1.24 2.94 -15.17
N LEU A 242 0.46 1.90 -14.88
CA LEU A 242 -0.38 1.82 -13.70
C LEU A 242 0.48 1.94 -12.42
N LEU A 243 1.58 1.19 -12.35
CA LEU A 243 2.55 1.29 -11.25
C LEU A 243 3.16 2.69 -11.15
N ILE A 244 3.62 3.26 -12.26
CA ILE A 244 4.27 4.58 -12.24
C ILE A 244 3.30 5.67 -11.78
N TRP A 245 2.12 5.76 -12.37
CA TRP A 245 1.17 6.84 -12.05
C TRP A 245 0.58 6.69 -10.65
N PHE A 246 -0.03 5.54 -10.36
CA PHE A 246 -0.67 5.35 -9.06
C PHE A 246 0.34 5.10 -7.94
N GLY A 247 1.52 4.55 -8.26
CA GLY A 247 2.64 4.47 -7.32
C GLY A 247 3.16 5.86 -6.95
N ALA A 248 3.29 6.77 -7.92
CA ALA A 248 3.75 8.14 -7.63
C ALA A 248 2.71 8.91 -6.81
N ILE A 249 1.43 8.81 -7.16
CA ILE A 249 0.34 9.41 -6.38
C ILE A 249 0.34 8.88 -4.94
N ALA A 250 0.47 7.56 -4.75
CA ALA A 250 0.54 6.95 -3.43
C ALA A 250 1.81 7.40 -2.66
N ALA A 251 2.97 7.43 -3.30
CA ALA A 251 4.22 7.84 -2.67
C ALA A 251 4.19 9.32 -2.23
N ILE A 252 3.70 10.22 -3.09
CA ILE A 252 3.62 11.66 -2.80
C ILE A 252 2.61 11.92 -1.69
N SER A 253 1.41 11.36 -1.78
CA SER A 253 0.39 11.50 -0.73
C SER A 253 0.83 10.86 0.59
N GLY A 254 1.52 9.72 0.55
CA GLY A 254 2.09 9.06 1.72
C GLY A 254 3.17 9.93 2.39
N PHE A 255 4.03 10.57 1.58
CA PHE A 255 5.03 11.50 2.10
C PHE A 255 4.40 12.70 2.82
N VAL A 256 3.31 13.26 2.28
CA VAL A 256 2.56 14.32 2.98
C VAL A 256 1.97 13.82 4.30
N LEU A 257 1.47 12.58 4.34
CA LEU A 257 0.90 11.98 5.55
C LEU A 257 1.95 11.69 6.62
N ASP A 258 3.17 11.30 6.23
CA ASP A 258 4.25 10.96 7.16
C ASP A 258 4.92 12.19 7.78
N PHE A 259 4.95 13.31 7.05
CA PHE A 259 5.69 14.50 7.43
C PHE A 259 4.76 15.72 7.57
N PRO A 260 4.09 15.90 8.73
CA PRO A 260 3.25 17.07 9.04
C PRO A 260 4.08 18.34 9.32
N ILE A 261 4.99 18.70 8.42
CA ILE A 261 5.99 19.77 8.59
C ILE A 261 6.01 20.81 7.46
N PHE A 262 5.11 20.68 6.47
CA PHE A 262 5.00 21.59 5.32
C PHE A 262 3.98 22.70 5.55
N GLY A 263 3.49 22.88 6.78
CA GLY A 263 2.41 23.82 7.08
C GLY A 263 1.03 23.33 6.60
N GLN A 264 0.88 22.03 6.35
CA GLN A 264 -0.40 21.45 5.96
C GLN A 264 -1.44 21.54 7.08
N LEU A 265 -2.68 21.83 6.70
CA LEU A 265 -3.84 21.84 7.61
C LEU A 265 -4.45 20.45 7.70
N ARG A 266 -5.43 20.26 8.59
CA ARG A 266 -6.16 19.00 8.70
C ARG A 266 -6.78 18.57 7.36
N ARG A 267 -7.28 19.53 6.59
CA ARG A 267 -7.90 19.27 5.28
C ARG A 267 -6.94 18.63 4.28
N ASP A 268 -5.69 19.05 4.28
CA ASP A 268 -4.66 18.51 3.39
C ASP A 268 -4.32 17.07 3.75
N MET A 269 -4.28 16.75 5.05
CA MET A 269 -4.05 15.41 5.56
C MET A 269 -5.22 14.48 5.22
N GLU A 270 -6.46 14.95 5.37
CA GLU A 270 -7.66 14.21 4.98
C GLU A 270 -7.68 13.89 3.48
N LEU A 271 -7.40 14.90 2.64
CA LEU A 271 -7.38 14.73 1.19
C LEU A 271 -6.25 13.79 0.76
N SER A 272 -5.04 13.98 1.32
CA SER A 272 -3.90 13.10 1.07
C SER A 272 -4.22 11.66 1.45
N ASN A 273 -4.93 11.44 2.57
CA ASN A 273 -5.37 10.11 2.98
C ASN A 273 -6.35 9.48 1.98
N LEU A 274 -7.35 10.22 1.49
CA LEU A 274 -8.31 9.71 0.51
C LEU A 274 -7.62 9.37 -0.83
N ILE A 275 -6.76 10.26 -1.32
CA ILE A 275 -6.00 10.07 -2.55
C ILE A 275 -5.07 8.86 -2.42
N HIS A 276 -4.37 8.74 -1.28
CA HIS A 276 -3.49 7.61 -1.01
C HIS A 276 -4.24 6.28 -1.04
N MET A 277 -5.36 6.20 -0.31
CA MET A 277 -6.19 5.00 -0.26
C MET A 277 -6.76 4.61 -1.63
N PHE A 278 -7.26 5.58 -2.40
CA PHE A 278 -7.77 5.34 -3.74
C PHE A 278 -6.68 4.82 -4.68
N SER A 279 -5.51 5.46 -4.66
CA SER A 279 -4.37 5.06 -5.48
C SER A 279 -3.84 3.68 -5.11
N ALA A 280 -3.70 3.40 -3.81
CA ALA A 280 -3.28 2.11 -3.29
C ALA A 280 -4.27 1.00 -3.68
N LEU A 281 -5.57 1.26 -3.65
CA LEU A 281 -6.59 0.31 -4.07
C LEU A 281 -6.45 -0.08 -5.54
N ILE A 282 -6.27 0.91 -6.44
CA ILE A 282 -6.06 0.66 -7.87
C ILE A 282 -4.81 -0.19 -8.09
N LEU A 283 -3.71 0.11 -7.38
CA LEU A 283 -2.50 -0.69 -7.44
C LEU A 283 -2.76 -2.13 -6.97
N ILE A 284 -3.38 -2.32 -5.81
CA ILE A 284 -3.66 -3.67 -5.28
C ILE A 284 -4.48 -4.49 -6.29
N CYS A 285 -5.57 -3.92 -6.81
CA CYS A 285 -6.39 -4.60 -7.81
C CYS A 285 -5.60 -4.92 -9.09
N GLY A 286 -4.87 -3.94 -9.64
CA GLY A 286 -4.06 -4.14 -10.85
C GLY A 286 -2.97 -5.20 -10.68
N PHE A 287 -2.32 -5.23 -9.51
CA PHE A 287 -1.26 -6.19 -9.22
C PHE A 287 -1.79 -7.59 -8.90
N ILE A 288 -3.04 -7.75 -8.44
CA ILE A 288 -3.70 -9.06 -8.39
C ILE A 288 -3.76 -9.67 -9.80
N PHE A 289 -4.15 -8.89 -10.81
CA PHE A 289 -4.15 -9.34 -12.21
C PHE A 289 -2.73 -9.63 -12.73
N HIS A 290 -1.76 -8.77 -12.42
CA HIS A 290 -0.36 -8.99 -12.80
C HIS A 290 0.20 -10.31 -12.24
N ILE A 291 -0.01 -10.56 -10.94
CA ILE A 291 0.41 -11.80 -10.27
C ILE A 291 -0.30 -13.01 -10.87
N TYR A 292 -1.61 -12.91 -11.13
CA TYR A 292 -2.37 -13.97 -11.79
C TYR A 292 -1.80 -14.32 -13.17
N ILE A 293 -1.58 -13.33 -14.04
CA ILE A 293 -1.06 -13.58 -15.39
C ILE A 293 0.35 -14.19 -15.32
N GLY A 294 1.22 -13.67 -14.46
CA GLY A 294 2.59 -14.13 -14.33
C GLY A 294 2.76 -15.53 -13.74
N LEU A 295 1.88 -15.93 -12.81
CA LEU A 295 1.96 -17.24 -12.15
C LEU A 295 1.11 -18.32 -12.83
N PHE A 296 -0.09 -17.97 -13.28
CA PHE A 296 -1.11 -18.93 -13.70
C PHE A 296 -1.67 -18.67 -15.10
N GLY A 297 -1.73 -17.41 -15.54
CA GLY A 297 -2.42 -17.03 -16.78
C GLY A 297 -1.62 -17.26 -18.06
N MET A 298 -0.29 -17.27 -17.99
CA MET A 298 0.58 -17.44 -19.16
C MET A 298 1.67 -18.47 -18.90
N GLU A 299 1.74 -19.48 -19.77
CA GLU A 299 2.73 -20.55 -19.64
C GLU A 299 4.16 -19.98 -19.74
N ALA A 300 5.05 -20.48 -18.89
CA ALA A 300 6.48 -20.13 -18.83
C ALA A 300 6.82 -18.64 -18.57
N ALA A 301 5.85 -17.78 -18.27
CA ALA A 301 6.11 -16.37 -17.96
C ALA A 301 6.97 -16.18 -16.69
N LEU A 302 6.73 -17.00 -15.65
CA LEU A 302 7.49 -16.95 -14.39
C LEU A 302 8.98 -17.30 -14.57
N GLU A 303 9.32 -18.20 -15.50
CA GLU A 303 10.70 -18.64 -15.73
C GLU A 303 11.62 -17.45 -16.05
N GLY A 304 11.13 -16.48 -16.83
CA GLY A 304 11.86 -15.28 -17.18
C GLY A 304 12.22 -14.40 -15.98
N MET A 305 11.35 -14.30 -14.97
CA MET A 305 11.60 -13.49 -13.77
C MET A 305 12.39 -14.22 -12.68
N VAL A 306 12.41 -15.55 -12.69
CA VAL A 306 13.19 -16.35 -11.76
C VAL A 306 14.62 -16.52 -12.28
N THR A 307 14.76 -17.00 -13.53
CA THR A 307 16.05 -17.38 -14.11
C THR A 307 16.70 -16.24 -14.89
N GLY A 308 15.89 -15.41 -15.55
CA GLY A 308 16.33 -14.40 -16.51
C GLY A 308 16.11 -14.81 -17.96
N ASP A 309 15.90 -16.11 -18.20
CA ASP A 309 15.85 -16.67 -19.54
C ASP A 309 14.46 -17.21 -19.86
N VAL A 310 14.09 -17.15 -21.14
CA VAL A 310 12.85 -17.71 -21.67
C VAL A 310 13.16 -18.71 -22.77
N ASP A 311 12.26 -19.67 -23.01
CA ASP A 311 12.39 -20.59 -24.14
C ASP A 311 12.18 -19.84 -25.47
N GLU A 312 12.90 -20.24 -26.50
CA GLU A 312 12.78 -19.66 -27.85
C GLU A 312 11.36 -19.74 -28.41
N THR A 313 10.62 -20.83 -28.17
CA THR A 313 9.21 -20.94 -28.60
C THR A 313 8.36 -19.87 -27.94
N TRP A 314 8.57 -19.66 -26.64
CA TRP A 314 7.85 -18.63 -25.89
C TRP A 314 8.16 -17.23 -26.43
N ALA A 315 9.43 -16.95 -26.72
CA ALA A 315 9.85 -15.66 -27.29
C ALA A 315 9.21 -15.42 -28.67
N LYS A 316 9.24 -16.42 -29.56
CA LYS A 316 8.61 -16.33 -30.90
C LYS A 316 7.11 -16.10 -30.84
N GLU A 317 6.41 -16.72 -29.89
CA GLU A 317 4.96 -16.63 -29.79
C GLU A 317 4.55 -15.32 -29.11
N HIS A 318 5.08 -15.04 -27.93
CA HIS A 318 4.57 -13.93 -27.10
C HIS A 318 5.25 -12.59 -27.38
N HIS A 319 6.42 -12.60 -28.02
CA HIS A 319 7.30 -11.44 -28.20
C HIS A 319 8.09 -11.52 -29.51
N ASP A 320 7.40 -11.85 -30.60
CA ASP A 320 7.95 -12.07 -31.95
C ASP A 320 8.88 -10.94 -32.42
N LEU A 321 8.45 -9.68 -32.29
CA LEU A 321 9.24 -8.52 -32.73
C LEU A 321 10.54 -8.42 -31.94
N TRP A 322 10.50 -8.69 -30.63
CA TRP A 322 11.71 -8.71 -29.81
C TRP A 322 12.61 -9.90 -30.11
N TYR A 323 12.03 -11.08 -30.35
CA TYR A 323 12.80 -12.26 -30.71
C TYR A 323 13.63 -12.01 -31.96
N GLU A 324 13.04 -11.42 -33.00
CA GLU A 324 13.75 -11.08 -34.25
C GLU A 324 14.93 -10.12 -34.03
N GLU A 325 14.85 -9.22 -33.03
CA GLU A 325 15.93 -8.30 -32.67
C GLU A 325 17.12 -9.00 -31.98
N VAL A 326 16.87 -10.07 -31.21
CA VAL A 326 17.87 -10.66 -30.30
C VAL A 326 18.34 -12.06 -30.67
N LYS A 327 17.67 -12.74 -31.61
CA LYS A 327 17.94 -14.13 -31.96
C LYS A 327 19.36 -14.39 -32.49
N ASP A 328 19.98 -13.39 -33.10
CA ASP A 328 21.29 -13.49 -33.76
C ASP A 328 22.44 -13.01 -32.87
N LEU A 329 22.14 -12.49 -31.67
CA LEU A 329 23.15 -12.04 -30.71
C LEU A 329 24.01 -13.22 -30.24
N PRO A 330 25.35 -13.05 -30.10
CA PRO A 330 26.28 -14.12 -29.76
C PRO A 330 25.87 -14.92 -28.52
N GLU A 331 25.36 -14.24 -27.48
CA GLU A 331 24.91 -14.86 -26.23
C GLU A 331 23.66 -15.73 -26.36
N ASN A 332 22.87 -15.53 -27.41
CA ASN A 332 21.63 -16.26 -27.67
C ASN A 332 21.81 -17.32 -28.76
N GLN A 333 22.98 -17.42 -29.40
CA GLN A 333 23.22 -18.44 -30.42
C GLN A 333 23.18 -19.85 -29.81
N PRO A 334 22.70 -20.86 -30.56
CA PRO A 334 22.73 -22.23 -30.10
C PRO A 334 24.18 -22.61 -29.78
N LYS A 335 24.46 -23.08 -28.55
CA LYS A 335 25.77 -23.67 -28.26
C LYS A 335 25.93 -24.88 -29.16
N ASP A 336 26.98 -24.90 -29.98
CA ASP A 336 27.30 -26.06 -30.79
C ASP A 336 27.44 -27.27 -29.87
N LYS A 337 26.74 -28.37 -30.21
CA LYS A 337 26.73 -29.60 -29.39
C LYS A 337 28.09 -30.34 -29.37
N ASN A 338 29.14 -29.73 -29.90
CA ASN A 338 30.47 -30.33 -30.11
C ASN A 338 31.64 -29.50 -29.52
N SER A 339 31.40 -28.60 -28.56
CA SER A 339 32.48 -27.90 -27.83
C SER A 339 32.50 -28.21 -26.34
#